data_AF-A0A957P8Z4-F1
#
_entry.id   AF-A0A957P8Z4-F1
#
_cell.length_a   1.000
_cell.length_b   1.000
_cell.length_c   1.000
_cell.angle_alpha   90.00
_cell.angle_beta   90.00
_cell.angle_gamma   90.00
#
_symmetry.space_group_name_H-M   'P 1'
#
loop_
_entity.id
_entity.type
_entity.pdbx_description
1 polymer ?
#
loop_
_entity_poly.entity_id
_entity_poly.type
_entity_poly.pdbx_seq_one_letter_code
_entity_poly.pdbx_strand_id
1 'polypeptide(L)'
;LILDVPTSLPDEAQLLAQMMAEYYAAVGLQAEIRLYADRPAYAHMVKAKQIHDACCFDSSPLSTYRVLREKLNSEVAGPWWQGYHNAEVNRLLAQAAATPDDIGRSTIYQAAYGLIRDDAPWVFLYSPVRGWGIGPNGRQVRIGVTGRLEF
;
A
#
# COMPACT_ATOMS: atom_id res chain seq x y z
N LEU A 1 -17.12 -11.44 3.60
CA LEU A 1 -16.38 -10.39 2.87
C LEU A 1 -15.67 -11.00 1.67
N ILE A 2 -15.49 -10.25 0.59
CA ILE A 2 -14.84 -10.67 -0.64
C ILE A 2 -13.51 -9.92 -0.78
N LEU A 3 -12.43 -10.68 -0.88
CA LEU A 3 -11.07 -10.18 -1.09
C LEU A 3 -10.71 -10.31 -2.57
N ASP A 4 -10.57 -9.17 -3.26
CA ASP A 4 -10.06 -9.12 -4.62
C ASP A 4 -8.52 -9.16 -4.60
N VAL A 5 -7.93 -10.15 -5.28
CA VAL A 5 -6.51 -10.47 -5.14
C VAL A 5 -5.88 -10.70 -6.51
N PRO A 6 -4.81 -9.99 -6.89
CA PRO A 6 -4.12 -10.26 -8.13
C PRO A 6 -3.28 -11.54 -7.98
N THR A 7 -3.10 -12.31 -9.04
CA THR A 7 -2.22 -13.49 -9.01
C THR A 7 -0.74 -13.14 -9.19
N SER A 8 -0.41 -11.87 -9.45
CA SER A 8 0.94 -11.37 -9.58
C SER A 8 1.02 -9.92 -9.08
N LEU A 9 2.19 -9.53 -8.55
CA LEU A 9 2.47 -8.18 -8.05
C LEU A 9 1.45 -7.68 -6.99
N PRO A 10 1.62 -8.05 -5.70
CA PRO A 10 2.81 -8.73 -5.13
C PRO A 10 2.82 -10.26 -5.33
N ASP A 11 4.01 -10.87 -5.32
CA ASP A 11 4.19 -12.32 -5.53
C ASP A 11 3.50 -13.15 -4.44
N GLU A 12 3.44 -12.61 -3.21
CA GLU A 12 2.86 -13.27 -2.06
C GLU A 12 1.34 -13.03 -1.93
N ALA A 13 0.71 -12.30 -2.84
CA ALA A 13 -0.68 -11.85 -2.73
C ALA A 13 -1.67 -12.99 -2.42
N GLN A 14 -1.54 -14.12 -3.12
CA GLN A 14 -2.41 -15.28 -2.95
C GLN A 14 -2.22 -15.96 -1.59
N LEU A 15 -0.96 -16.11 -1.15
CA LEU A 15 -0.64 -16.68 0.16
C LEU A 15 -1.17 -15.79 1.29
N LEU A 16 -0.97 -14.49 1.18
CA LEU A 16 -1.46 -13.51 2.16
C LEU A 16 -2.99 -13.54 2.23
N ALA A 17 -3.68 -13.60 1.09
CA ALA A 17 -5.13 -13.68 1.07
C ALA A 17 -5.66 -14.94 1.77
N GLN A 18 -5.00 -16.09 1.56
CA GLN A 18 -5.33 -17.34 2.25
C GLN A 18 -5.13 -17.20 3.78
N MET A 19 -3.99 -16.66 4.22
CA MET A 19 -3.73 -16.41 5.64
C MET A 19 -4.76 -15.45 6.24
N MET A 20 -5.11 -14.38 5.52
CA MET A 20 -6.13 -13.42 5.96
C MET A 20 -7.51 -14.08 6.09
N ALA A 21 -7.89 -14.95 5.15
CA ALA A 21 -9.15 -15.68 5.24
C ALA A 21 -9.19 -16.60 6.47
N GLU A 22 -8.08 -17.27 6.80
CA GLU A 22 -7.94 -18.09 8.01
C GLU A 22 -8.04 -17.25 9.29
N TYR A 23 -7.35 -16.10 9.35
CA TYR A 23 -7.38 -15.21 10.50
C TYR A 23 -8.74 -14.57 10.72
N TYR A 24 -9.43 -14.20 9.63
CA TYR A 24 -10.81 -13.71 9.70
C TYR A 24 -11.78 -14.81 10.16
N ALA A 25 -11.62 -16.04 9.67
CA ALA A 25 -12.45 -17.16 10.11
C ALA A 25 -12.31 -17.43 11.60
N ALA A 26 -11.09 -17.30 12.16
CA ALA A 26 -10.81 -17.47 13.58
C ALA A 26 -11.57 -16.46 14.49
N VAL A 27 -11.98 -15.31 13.94
CA VAL A 27 -12.80 -14.30 14.64
C VAL A 27 -14.26 -14.27 14.15
N GLY A 28 -14.70 -15.29 13.42
CA GLY A 28 -16.08 -15.44 12.97
C GLY A 28 -16.43 -14.69 11.68
N LEU A 29 -15.45 -14.20 10.94
CA LEU A 29 -15.63 -13.53 9.66
C LEU A 29 -15.27 -14.47 8.49
N GLN A 30 -16.22 -14.76 7.62
CA GLN A 30 -15.95 -15.55 6.42
C GLN A 30 -15.45 -14.65 5.28
N ALA A 31 -14.34 -15.05 4.65
CA ALA A 31 -13.76 -14.38 3.50
C ALA A 31 -13.78 -15.27 2.25
N GLU A 32 -14.32 -14.76 1.15
CA GLU A 32 -14.20 -15.32 -0.19
C GLU A 32 -13.01 -14.65 -0.89
N ILE A 33 -12.15 -15.44 -1.54
CA ILE A 33 -11.01 -14.91 -2.30
C ILE A 33 -11.35 -14.95 -3.79
N ARG A 34 -11.27 -13.79 -4.45
CA ARG A 34 -11.42 -13.66 -5.90
C ARG A 34 -10.07 -13.36 -6.53
N LEU A 35 -9.62 -14.27 -7.39
CA LEU A 35 -8.32 -14.16 -8.05
C LEU A 35 -8.44 -13.49 -9.42
N TYR A 36 -7.51 -12.58 -9.69
CA TYR A 36 -7.44 -11.82 -10.93
C TYR A 36 -6.08 -12.01 -11.61
N ALA A 37 -6.06 -12.71 -12.74
CA ALA A 37 -4.83 -12.98 -13.50
C ALA A 37 -4.37 -11.78 -14.35
N ASP A 38 -5.31 -11.02 -14.91
CA ASP A 38 -5.01 -9.82 -15.70
C ASP A 38 -4.67 -8.65 -14.77
N ARG A 39 -3.36 -8.44 -14.56
CA ARG A 39 -2.86 -7.41 -13.64
C ARG A 39 -3.21 -5.98 -14.07
N PRO A 40 -3.09 -5.58 -15.35
CA PRO A 40 -3.59 -4.29 -15.83
C PRO A 40 -5.09 -4.08 -15.62
N ALA A 41 -5.92 -5.06 -15.96
CA ALA A 41 -7.37 -4.98 -15.75
C ALA A 41 -7.71 -4.86 -14.27
N TYR A 42 -7.06 -5.65 -13.41
CA TYR A 42 -7.17 -5.54 -11.95
C TYR A 42 -6.80 -4.12 -11.46
N ALA A 43 -5.70 -3.55 -11.96
CA ALA A 43 -5.31 -2.18 -11.61
C ALA A 43 -6.40 -1.16 -11.96
N HIS A 44 -7.01 -1.30 -13.14
CA HIS A 44 -8.07 -0.41 -13.59
C HIS A 44 -9.35 -0.57 -12.76
N MET A 45 -9.75 -1.80 -12.47
CA MET A 45 -10.86 -2.11 -11.58
C MET A 45 -10.70 -1.44 -10.21
N VAL A 46 -9.52 -1.61 -9.58
CA VAL A 46 -9.20 -0.97 -8.30
C VAL A 46 -9.27 0.56 -8.42
N LYS A 47 -8.68 1.15 -9.46
CA LYS A 47 -8.71 2.61 -9.64
C LYS A 47 -10.12 3.15 -9.88
N ALA A 48 -10.95 2.39 -10.57
CA ALA A 48 -12.36 2.69 -10.85
C ALA A 48 -13.28 2.50 -9.63
N LYS A 49 -12.73 2.11 -8.46
CA LYS A 49 -13.49 1.81 -7.24
C LYS A 49 -14.46 0.64 -7.40
N GLN A 50 -14.15 -0.27 -8.33
CA GLN A 50 -14.96 -1.46 -8.64
C GLN A 50 -14.43 -2.67 -7.89
N ILE A 51 -14.03 -2.47 -6.64
CA ILE A 51 -13.65 -3.55 -5.73
C ILE A 51 -14.90 -4.02 -4.98
N HIS A 52 -14.86 -5.24 -4.43
CA HIS A 52 -15.89 -5.73 -3.52
C HIS A 52 -15.67 -5.14 -2.12
N ASP A 53 -15.29 -5.97 -1.14
CA ASP A 53 -15.12 -5.50 0.24
C ASP A 53 -13.68 -5.05 0.53
N ALA A 54 -12.69 -5.73 -0.07
CA ALA A 54 -11.28 -5.32 0.02
C ALA A 54 -10.49 -5.75 -1.20
N CYS A 55 -9.35 -5.10 -1.44
CA CYS A 55 -8.43 -5.46 -2.52
C CYS A 55 -6.98 -5.52 -2.03
N CYS A 56 -6.20 -6.43 -2.60
CA CYS A 56 -4.76 -6.54 -2.33
C CYS A 56 -3.96 -5.71 -3.33
N PHE A 57 -3.04 -4.87 -2.84
CA PHE A 57 -2.08 -4.17 -3.69
C PHE A 57 -0.80 -3.89 -2.91
N ASP A 58 0.32 -3.84 -3.62
CA ASP A 58 1.58 -3.33 -3.08
C ASP A 58 1.71 -1.82 -3.36
N SER A 59 2.53 -1.15 -2.56
CA SER A 59 3.03 0.17 -2.90
C SER A 59 4.52 0.07 -3.13
N SER A 60 5.00 0.59 -4.25
CA SER A 60 6.41 0.89 -4.47
C SER A 60 6.62 2.40 -4.35
N PRO A 61 6.69 2.96 -3.13
CA PRO A 61 6.71 4.40 -2.96
C PRO A 61 8.09 4.97 -3.25
N LEU A 62 8.14 5.96 -4.12
CA LEU A 62 9.29 6.87 -4.24
C LEU A 62 9.21 8.02 -3.22
N SER A 63 8.06 8.21 -2.56
CA SER A 63 7.79 9.36 -1.69
C SER A 63 6.60 9.12 -0.77
N THR A 64 6.79 9.30 0.55
CA THR A 64 5.73 9.29 1.56
C THR A 64 4.60 10.26 1.21
N TYR A 65 4.96 11.47 0.77
CA TYR A 65 4.00 12.47 0.33
C TYR A 65 3.08 11.94 -0.77
N ARG A 66 3.65 11.32 -1.81
CA ARG A 66 2.84 10.80 -2.93
C ARG A 66 1.90 9.69 -2.49
N VAL A 67 2.37 8.77 -1.65
CA VAL A 67 1.53 7.69 -1.11
C VAL A 67 0.34 8.26 -0.36
N LEU A 68 0.60 9.11 0.64
CA LEU A 68 -0.46 9.62 1.49
C LEU A 68 -1.43 10.51 0.71
N ARG A 69 -0.91 11.36 -0.18
CA ARG A 69 -1.73 12.24 -1.02
C ARG A 69 -2.61 11.48 -2.02
N GLU A 70 -2.06 10.50 -2.74
CA GLU A 70 -2.81 9.80 -3.78
C GLU A 70 -3.80 8.76 -3.21
N LYS A 71 -3.53 8.26 -2.00
CA LYS A 71 -4.22 7.08 -1.47
C LYS A 71 -5.09 7.34 -0.24
N LEU A 72 -4.76 8.34 0.58
CA LEU A 72 -5.37 8.56 1.90
C LEU A 72 -5.87 9.99 2.11
N ASN A 73 -5.54 10.93 1.23
CA ASN A 73 -6.11 12.28 1.25
C ASN A 73 -7.43 12.30 0.47
N SER A 74 -8.53 12.60 1.16
CA SER A 74 -9.87 12.57 0.56
C SER A 74 -10.22 13.83 -0.25
N GLU A 75 -9.52 14.94 -0.03
CA GLU A 75 -9.70 16.16 -0.84
C GLU A 75 -9.09 16.01 -2.23
N VAL A 76 -8.06 15.17 -2.34
CA VAL A 76 -7.44 14.82 -3.62
C VAL A 76 -8.16 13.65 -4.29
N ALA A 77 -8.59 12.65 -3.51
CA ALA A 77 -9.25 11.44 -3.99
C ALA A 77 -8.50 10.82 -5.20
N GLY A 78 -7.20 10.57 -5.03
CA GLY A 78 -6.34 10.11 -6.12
C GLY A 78 -6.75 8.75 -6.69
N PRO A 79 -6.08 8.29 -7.77
CA PRO A 79 -6.46 7.07 -8.48
C PRO A 79 -6.58 5.83 -7.59
N TRP A 80 -5.79 5.76 -6.52
CA TRP A 80 -5.71 4.62 -5.61
C TRP A 80 -6.47 4.82 -4.29
N TRP A 81 -7.09 5.98 -4.09
CA TRP A 81 -7.96 6.24 -2.94
C TRP A 81 -9.19 5.34 -2.97
N GLN A 82 -9.65 4.82 -1.83
CA GLN A 82 -10.75 3.85 -1.74
C GLN A 82 -11.82 4.25 -0.71
N GLY A 83 -12.18 5.54 -0.64
CA GLY A 83 -13.28 5.98 0.21
C GLY A 83 -12.91 6.45 1.63
N TYR A 84 -11.63 6.45 2.01
CA TYR A 84 -11.23 6.92 3.34
C TYR A 84 -11.37 8.44 3.49
N HIS A 85 -12.04 8.89 4.56
CA HIS A 85 -12.26 10.29 4.87
C HIS A 85 -11.90 10.59 6.33
N ASN A 86 -10.91 11.45 6.54
CA ASN A 86 -10.62 12.03 7.85
C ASN A 86 -10.08 13.46 7.65
N ALA A 87 -10.83 14.45 8.15
CA ALA A 87 -10.50 15.86 7.99
C ALA A 87 -9.19 16.24 8.68
N GLU A 88 -8.89 15.63 9.82
CA GLU A 88 -7.65 15.87 10.56
C GLU A 88 -6.45 15.27 9.83
N VAL A 89 -6.61 14.09 9.23
CA VAL A 89 -5.59 13.52 8.34
C VAL A 89 -5.32 14.47 7.17
N ASN A 90 -6.37 14.97 6.48
CA ASN A 90 -6.17 15.93 5.38
C ASN A 90 -5.41 17.18 5.85
N ARG A 91 -5.77 17.73 7.02
CA ARG A 91 -5.09 18.88 7.62
C ARG A 91 -3.61 18.61 7.88
N LEU A 92 -3.28 17.47 8.49
CA LEU A 92 -1.91 17.07 8.76
C LEU A 92 -1.11 16.84 7.46
N LEU A 93 -1.71 16.24 6.44
CA LEU A 93 -1.06 16.05 5.14
C LEU A 93 -0.78 17.37 4.43
N ALA A 94 -1.69 18.34 4.50
CA ALA A 94 -1.46 19.69 3.98
C ALA A 94 -0.34 20.41 4.76
N GLN A 95 -0.34 20.30 6.09
CA GLN A 95 0.71 20.86 6.94
C GLN A 95 2.08 20.24 6.64
N ALA A 96 2.16 18.92 6.48
CA ALA A 96 3.39 18.22 6.13
C ALA A 96 3.94 18.69 4.77
N ALA A 97 3.06 18.89 3.78
CA ALA A 97 3.45 19.38 2.46
C ALA A 97 4.02 20.81 2.48
N ALA A 98 3.58 21.64 3.43
CA ALA A 98 4.07 23.00 3.64
C ALA A 98 5.29 23.09 4.57
N THR A 99 5.76 21.97 5.15
CA THR A 99 6.85 21.95 6.13
C THR A 99 8.18 21.56 5.45
N PRO A 100 9.12 22.51 5.25
CA PRO A 100 10.38 22.23 4.55
C PRO A 100 11.36 21.40 5.37
N ASP A 101 11.36 21.56 6.69
CA ASP A 101 12.20 20.83 7.64
C ASP A 101 11.80 19.34 7.70
N ASP A 102 12.78 18.47 7.56
CA ASP A 102 12.60 17.01 7.53
C ASP A 102 12.11 16.46 8.87
N ILE A 103 12.59 17.00 10.00
CA ILE A 103 12.25 16.49 11.34
C ILE A 103 10.79 16.83 11.65
N GLY A 104 10.40 18.09 11.51
CA GLY A 104 9.05 18.57 11.71
C GLY A 104 8.06 17.91 10.75
N ARG A 105 8.43 17.74 9.48
CA ARG A 105 7.58 17.01 8.53
C ARG A 105 7.41 15.54 8.93
N SER A 106 8.46 14.89 9.42
CA SER A 106 8.39 13.51 9.92
C SER A 106 7.46 13.38 11.13
N THR A 107 7.54 14.32 12.09
CA THR A 107 6.64 14.35 13.26
C THR A 107 5.18 14.49 12.84
N ILE A 108 4.88 15.35 11.85
CA ILE A 108 3.52 15.50 11.33
C ILE A 108 3.03 14.21 10.66
N TYR A 109 3.88 13.55 9.85
CA TYR A 109 3.53 12.27 9.25
C TYR A 109 3.28 11.18 10.30
N GLN A 110 4.05 11.12 11.38
CA GLN A 110 3.81 10.16 12.47
C GLN A 110 2.44 10.37 13.11
N ALA A 111 2.02 11.62 13.34
CA ALA A 111 0.68 11.92 13.84
C ALA A 111 -0.41 11.46 12.85
N ALA A 112 -0.24 11.76 11.56
CA ALA A 112 -1.18 11.31 10.53
C ALA A 112 -1.27 9.77 10.46
N TYR A 113 -0.13 9.07 10.52
CA TYR A 113 -0.09 7.62 10.54
C TYR A 113 -0.77 7.02 11.78
N GLY A 114 -0.69 7.67 12.94
CA GLY A 114 -1.43 7.28 14.14
C GLY A 114 -2.93 7.24 13.88
N LEU A 115 -3.49 8.33 13.33
CA LEU A 115 -4.90 8.41 12.98
C LEU A 115 -5.29 7.38 11.91
N ILE A 116 -4.50 7.25 10.85
CA ILE A 116 -4.76 6.26 9.79
C ILE A 116 -4.75 4.84 10.35
N ARG A 117 -3.81 4.50 11.24
CA ARG A 117 -3.77 3.19 11.89
C ARG A 117 -5.03 2.94 12.71
N ASP A 118 -5.45 3.92 13.49
CA ASP A 118 -6.57 3.80 14.42
C ASP A 118 -7.92 3.74 13.69
N ASP A 119 -8.06 4.49 12.59
CA ASP A 119 -9.22 4.42 11.69
C ASP A 119 -9.26 3.13 10.85
N ALA A 120 -8.11 2.47 10.71
CA ALA A 120 -7.92 1.22 9.97
C ALA A 120 -8.56 1.19 8.56
N PRO A 121 -8.35 2.20 7.68
CA PRO A 121 -8.90 2.16 6.33
C PRO A 121 -8.28 1.03 5.50
N TRP A 122 -7.06 0.60 5.84
CA TRP A 122 -6.39 -0.57 5.27
C TRP A 122 -5.90 -1.51 6.36
N VAL A 123 -5.76 -2.78 6.00
CA VAL A 123 -4.98 -3.74 6.78
C VAL A 123 -3.53 -3.71 6.29
N PHE A 124 -2.65 -3.05 7.04
CA PHE A 124 -1.23 -2.99 6.75
C PHE A 124 -0.56 -4.33 7.11
N LEU A 125 -0.01 -5.03 6.13
CA LEU A 125 0.52 -6.38 6.32
C LEU A 125 2.02 -6.39 6.65
N TYR A 126 2.86 -5.84 5.79
CA TYR A 126 4.32 -5.85 5.96
C TYR A 126 5.02 -4.78 5.12
N SER A 127 6.28 -4.52 5.47
CA SER A 127 7.26 -3.86 4.60
C SER A 127 8.34 -4.89 4.24
N PRO A 128 8.56 -5.21 2.95
CA PRO A 128 9.45 -6.29 2.57
C PRO A 128 10.92 -5.97 2.90
N VAL A 129 11.64 -6.97 3.41
CA VAL A 129 13.10 -6.98 3.38
C VAL A 129 13.52 -7.52 2.03
N ARG A 130 14.35 -6.79 1.31
CA ARG A 130 14.81 -7.16 -0.04
C ARG A 130 16.24 -7.69 0.03
N GLY A 131 16.48 -8.81 -0.64
CA GLY A 131 17.79 -9.42 -0.81
C GLY A 131 18.12 -9.62 -2.28
N TRP A 132 19.40 -9.51 -2.64
CA TRP A 132 19.88 -9.69 -4.02
C TRP A 132 21.01 -10.71 -4.03
N GLY A 133 20.94 -11.66 -4.97
CA GLY A 133 22.03 -12.57 -5.28
C GLY A 133 22.84 -12.05 -6.46
N ILE A 134 24.16 -11.85 -6.28
CA ILE A 134 25.07 -11.41 -7.34
C ILE A 134 26.07 -12.52 -7.60
N GLY A 135 26.16 -12.99 -8.84
CA GLY A 135 27.13 -14.01 -9.24
C GLY A 135 28.58 -13.50 -9.17
N PRO A 136 29.58 -14.40 -9.18
CA PRO A 136 30.99 -14.02 -9.01
C PRO A 136 31.53 -13.06 -10.08
N ASN A 137 30.88 -13.00 -11.25
CA ASN A 137 31.24 -12.08 -12.34
C ASN A 137 30.45 -10.75 -12.33
N GLY A 138 29.53 -10.57 -11.38
CA GLY A 138 28.74 -9.33 -11.24
C GLY A 138 29.60 -8.22 -10.66
N ARG A 139 30.16 -7.37 -11.53
CA ARG A 139 30.91 -6.18 -11.13
C ARG A 139 30.03 -4.94 -11.26
N GLN A 140 30.29 -3.94 -10.41
CA GLN A 140 29.66 -2.61 -10.43
C GLN A 140 28.13 -2.57 -10.21
N VAL A 141 27.53 -3.67 -9.75
CA VAL A 141 26.12 -3.71 -9.40
C VAL A 141 25.84 -2.79 -8.21
N ARG A 142 24.95 -1.81 -8.41
CA ARG A 142 24.42 -0.96 -7.33
C ARG A 142 22.97 -1.28 -7.07
N ILE A 143 22.53 -1.13 -5.83
CA ILE A 143 21.12 -1.24 -5.46
C ILE A 143 20.58 0.18 -5.33
N GLY A 144 19.68 0.57 -6.24
CA GLY A 144 19.01 1.86 -6.20
C GLY A 144 18.09 1.99 -4.99
N VAL A 145 17.68 3.22 -4.66
CA VAL A 145 16.76 3.52 -3.53
C VAL A 145 15.40 2.82 -3.65
N THR A 146 15.03 2.40 -4.86
CA THR A 146 13.82 1.60 -5.14
C THR A 146 14.08 0.09 -5.05
N GLY A 147 15.24 -0.35 -4.58
CA GLY A 147 15.66 -1.76 -4.55
C GLY A 147 15.83 -2.41 -5.92
N ARG A 148 15.99 -1.62 -7.00
CA ARG A 148 16.31 -2.15 -8.34
C ARG A 148 17.83 -2.26 -8.50
N LEU A 149 18.28 -3.28 -9.21
CA LEU A 149 19.68 -3.39 -9.61
C LEU A 149 19.99 -2.37 -10.71
N GLU A 150 21.08 -1.65 -10.52
CA GLU A 150 21.65 -0.70 -11.46
C GLU A 150 23.01 -1.26 -11.93
N PHE A 151 23.26 -1.15 -13.23
CA PHE A 151 24.46 -1.66 -13.91
C PHE A 151 25.21 -0.50 -14.57
#